data_AF-A0A2D3C887-F1
#
_entry.id   AF-A0A2D3C887-F1
#
_cell.length_a   1.000
_cell.length_b   1.000
_cell.length_c   1.000
_cell.angle_alpha   90.00
_cell.angle_beta   90.00
_cell.angle_gamma   90.00
#
_symmetry.space_group_name_H-M   'P 1'
#
loop_
_entity.id
_entity.type
_entity.pdbx_description
1 polymer ?
#
loop_
_entity_poly.entity_id
_entity_poly.type
_entity_poly.pdbx_seq_one_letter_code
_entity_poly.pdbx_strand_id
1 'polypeptide(L)' 'MDSSSETIIETPDARKLYLSVKPELDRLVTDRSSIEIDVKDYQLVMRVKSDDLISMRSTLNTWYRLIKVASEMVTLTSSY' A
#
# COMPACT_ATOMS: atom_id res chain seq x y z
N MET A 1 8.43 -2.05 -21.17
CA MET A 1 7.01 -1.63 -21.25
C MET A 1 6.60 -1.45 -19.81
N ASP A 2 6.59 -0.20 -19.38
CA ASP A 2 6.46 0.10 -17.95
C ASP A 2 5.08 -0.34 -17.50
N SER A 3 5.04 -1.18 -16.48
CA SER A 3 3.82 -1.77 -15.98
C SER A 3 3.35 -0.95 -14.78
N SER A 4 2.07 -0.57 -14.78
CA SER A 4 1.44 0.18 -13.68
C SER A 4 0.22 -0.53 -13.14
N SER A 5 0.01 -0.44 -11.83
CA SER A 5 -1.16 -0.96 -11.13
C SER A 5 -1.66 0.07 -10.12
N GLU A 6 -2.98 0.21 -10.02
CA GLU A 6 -3.64 0.99 -8.98
C GLU A 6 -4.60 0.07 -8.21
N THR A 7 -4.54 0.15 -6.88
CA THR A 7 -5.40 -0.58 -5.96
C THR A 7 -6.04 0.41 -5.00
N ILE A 8 -7.36 0.29 -4.84
CA ILE A 8 -8.14 1.10 -3.92
C ILE A 8 -8.63 0.19 -2.78
N ILE A 9 -8.41 0.63 -1.55
CA ILE A 9 -8.88 -0.04 -0.34
C ILE A 9 -9.82 0.91 0.39
N GLU A 10 -11.09 0.54 0.47
CA GLU A 10 -12.12 1.32 1.15
C GLU A 10 -12.15 0.98 2.64
N THR A 11 -11.97 1.98 3.49
CA THR A 11 -12.07 1.85 4.94
C THR A 11 -12.31 3.21 5.61
N PRO A 12 -13.18 3.30 6.63
CA PRO A 12 -13.36 4.53 7.39
C PRO A 12 -12.07 4.98 8.09
N ASP A 13 -11.13 4.07 8.31
CA ASP A 13 -9.86 4.33 8.97
C ASP A 13 -8.69 4.49 7.98
N ALA A 14 -8.94 4.87 6.72
CA ALA A 14 -7.93 4.99 5.66
C ALA A 14 -6.69 5.79 6.09
N ARG A 15 -6.90 6.91 6.81
CA ARG A 15 -5.80 7.73 7.34
C ARG A 15 -4.97 7.00 8.40
N LYS A 16 -5.59 6.24 9.31
CA LYS A 16 -4.86 5.46 10.32
C LYS A 16 -4.06 4.34 9.64
N LEU A 17 -4.66 3.68 8.66
CA LEU A 17 -4.01 2.63 7.86
C LEU A 17 -2.80 3.17 7.09
N TYR A 18 -2.91 4.35 6.47
CA TYR A 18 -1.77 4.99 5.81
C TYR A 18 -0.64 5.29 6.80
N LEU A 19 -0.96 5.86 7.96
CA LEU A 19 0.05 6.21 8.97
C LEU A 19 0.78 4.99 9.52
N SER A 20 0.14 3.83 9.58
CA SER A 20 0.78 2.60 10.08
C SER A 20 1.75 1.97 9.08
N VAL A 21 1.57 2.17 7.77
CA VAL A 21 2.47 1.65 6.71
C VAL A 21 3.46 2.70 6.18
N LYS A 22 3.33 3.96 6.60
CA LYS A 22 4.23 5.05 6.21
C LYS A 22 5.71 4.79 6.55
N PRO A 23 6.06 4.21 7.71
CA PRO A 23 7.46 3.91 8.03
C PRO A 23 8.13 2.95 7.03
N GLU A 24 7.36 2.04 6.43
CA GLU A 24 7.82 1.12 5.41
C GLU A 24 8.01 1.85 4.07
N LEU A 25 7.11 2.77 3.70
CA LEU A 25 7.26 3.61 2.50
C LEU A 25 8.57 4.40 2.54
N ASP A 26 8.84 5.03 3.69
CA ASP A 26 10.03 5.87 3.89
C ASP A 26 11.35 5.04 3.87
N ARG A 27 11.26 3.70 3.99
CA ARG A 27 12.41 2.78 3.98
C ARG A 27 12.63 2.06 2.65
N LEU A 28 11.63 2.03 1.76
CA LEU A 28 11.78 1.36 0.47
C LEU A 28 12.63 2.20 -0.48
N VAL A 29 13.85 1.72 -0.74
CA VAL A 29 14.64 2.12 -1.90
C VAL A 29 14.62 0.95 -2.86
N THR A 30 13.96 1.07 -4.02
CA THR A 30 14.03 0.04 -5.06
C THR A 30 14.32 0.68 -6.41
N ASP A 31 15.33 0.17 -7.11
CA ASP A 31 15.79 0.72 -8.38
C ASP A 31 14.89 0.36 -9.57
N ARG A 32 13.95 -0.59 -9.40
CA ARG A 32 13.14 -1.18 -10.49
C ARG A 32 11.64 -1.04 -10.32
N SER A 33 11.20 -0.52 -9.17
CA SER A 33 9.79 -0.27 -8.90
C SER A 33 9.60 0.95 -8.01
N SER A 34 8.52 1.68 -8.24
CA SER A 34 8.09 2.76 -7.36
C SER A 34 6.71 2.44 -6.81
N ILE A 35 6.50 2.87 -5.58
CA ILE A 35 5.20 2.82 -4.94
C ILE A 35 4.83 4.20 -4.42
N GLU A 36 3.58 4.57 -4.62
CA GLU A 36 2.95 5.73 -4.01
C GLU A 36 1.71 5.24 -3.26
N ILE A 37 1.52 5.73 -2.04
CA ILE A 37 0.28 5.52 -1.29
C ILE A 37 -0.27 6.88 -0.88
N ASP A 38 -1.54 7.08 -1.13
CA ASP A 38 -2.28 8.31 -0.84
C ASP A 38 -3.60 7.98 -0.14
N VAL A 39 -4.20 8.98 0.51
CA VAL A 39 -5.49 8.86 1.19
C VAL A 39 -6.47 9.86 0.60
N LYS A 40 -7.63 9.37 0.15
CA LYS A 40 -8.75 10.16 -0.35
C LYS A 40 -9.99 9.78 0.42
N ASP A 41 -10.45 10.64 1.32
CA ASP A 41 -11.59 10.37 2.21
C ASP A 41 -11.45 9.01 2.94
N TYR A 42 -12.32 8.06 2.62
CA TYR A 42 -12.35 6.70 3.17
C TYR A 42 -11.62 5.69 2.28
N GLN A 43 -10.68 6.14 1.45
CA GLN A 43 -9.95 5.30 0.52
C GLN A 43 -8.44 5.46 0.72
N LEU A 44 -7.76 4.32 0.81
CA LEU A 44 -6.31 4.23 0.66
C LEU A 44 -6.00 3.80 -0.77
N VAL A 45 -5.28 4.63 -1.51
CA VAL A 45 -4.95 4.41 -2.92
C VAL A 45 -3.48 4.06 -3.03
N MET A 46 -3.19 2.84 -3.45
CA MET A 46 -1.84 2.34 -3.70
C MET A 46 -1.57 2.29 -5.20
N ARG A 47 -0.50 2.94 -5.66
CA ARG A 47 -0.03 2.89 -7.04
C ARG A 47 1.35 2.28 -7.09
N VAL A 48 1.53 1.30 -7.97
CA VAL A 48 2.82 0.66 -8.22
C VAL A 48 3.19 0.84 -9.67
N LYS A 49 4.42 1.29 -9.94
CA LYS A 49 5.04 1.29 -11.28
C LYS A 49 6.29 0.43 -11.25
N SER A 50 6.58 -0.27 -12.34
CA SER A 50 7.68 -1.22 -12.41
C SER A 50 8.12 -1.45 -13.86
N ASP A 51 9.40 -1.72 -14.07
CA ASP A 51 9.99 -1.94 -15.39
C ASP A 51 9.51 -3.25 -16.04
N ASP A 52 9.16 -4.23 -15.21
CA ASP A 52 8.71 -5.55 -15.62
C ASP A 52 7.63 -6.14 -14.69
N LEU A 53 6.91 -7.15 -15.18
CA LEU A 53 5.81 -7.82 -14.46
C LEU A 53 6.27 -8.64 -13.25
N ILE A 54 7.49 -9.17 -13.26
CA ILE A 54 8.04 -9.97 -12.15
C ILE A 54 8.30 -9.05 -10.96
N SER A 55 8.96 -7.91 -11.21
CA SER A 55 9.19 -6.85 -10.23
C SER A 55 7.86 -6.30 -9.70
N MET A 56 6.88 -6.03 -10.58
CA MET A 56 5.57 -5.54 -10.15
C MET A 56 4.85 -6.54 -9.24
N ARG A 57 4.83 -7.83 -9.61
CA ARG A 57 4.23 -8.89 -8.79
C ARG A 57 4.91 -8.99 -7.42
N SER A 58 6.24 -8.88 -7.37
CA SER A 58 7.00 -8.92 -6.12
C SER A 58 6.64 -7.74 -5.21
N THR A 59 6.59 -6.53 -5.77
CA THR A 59 6.22 -5.31 -5.05
C THR A 59 4.78 -5.41 -4.55
N LEU A 60 3.82 -5.72 -5.43
CA LEU A 60 2.41 -5.88 -5.04
C LEU A 60 2.22 -6.93 -3.93
N ASN A 61 2.88 -8.09 -4.02
CA ASN A 61 2.76 -9.13 -2.99
C ASN A 61 3.28 -8.67 -1.62
N THR A 62 4.36 -7.89 -1.61
CA THR A 62 4.91 -7.33 -0.37
C THR A 62 3.92 -6.35 0.24
N TRP A 63 3.41 -5.43 -0.56
CA TRP A 63 2.51 -4.37 -0.09
C TRP A 63 1.12 -4.86 0.28
N TYR A 64 0.56 -5.82 -0.47
CA TYR A 64 -0.71 -6.44 -0.08
C TYR A 64 -0.63 -7.11 1.29
N ARG A 65 0.50 -7.76 1.60
CA ARG A 65 0.68 -8.39 2.91
C ARG A 65 0.79 -7.35 4.02
N LEU A 66 1.58 -6.29 3.82
CA LEU A 66 1.74 -5.21 4.80
C LEU A 66 0.41 -4.52 5.08
N ILE A 67 -0.30 -4.12 4.01
CA ILE A 67 -1.58 -3.42 4.14
C ILE A 67 -2.64 -4.33 4.78
N LYS A 68 -2.66 -5.62 4.43
CA LYS A 68 -3.58 -6.58 5.07
C LYS A 68 -3.38 -6.62 6.58
N VAL A 69 -2.14 -6.85 7.04
CA VAL A 69 -1.84 -6.88 8.48
C VAL A 69 -2.19 -5.56 9.15
N ALA A 70 -1.83 -4.44 8.54
CA ALA A 70 -2.14 -3.12 9.07
C ALA A 70 -3.67 -2.86 9.15
N SER A 71 -4.44 -3.33 8.17
CA SER A 71 -5.90 -3.19 8.15
C SER A 71 -6.59 -3.99 9.25
N GLU A 72 -6.09 -5.20 9.52
CA GLU A 72 -6.59 -6.06 10.61
C GLU A 72 -6.34 -5.39 11.97
N MET A 73 -5.14 -4.83 12.19
CA MET A 73 -4.79 -4.13 13.44
C MET A 73 -5.63 -2.88 13.68
N VAL A 74 -5.85 -2.08 12.64
CA VAL A 74 -6.67 -0.87 12.73
C VAL A 74 -8.12 -1.21 13.05
N THR A 75 -8.68 -2.25 12.40
CA THR A 75 -10.06 -2.71 12.64
C THR A 75 -10.26 -3.19 14.08
N LEU A 76 -9.28 -3.94 14.62
CA LEU A 76 -9.29 -4.38 16.03
C LEU A 76 -9.29 -3.20 16.99
N THR A 77 -8.53 -2.15 16.71
CA THR A 77 -8.43 -0.97 17.58
C THR A 77 -9.69 -0.10 17.53
N SER A 78 -10.36 -0.01 16.38
CA SER A 78 -11.62 0.75 16.23
C SER A 78 -12.84 0.05 16.86
N SER A 79 -12.69 -1.21 17.32
CA SER A 79 -13.76 -2.00 17.96
C SER A 79 -13.75 -1.94 19.50
N TYR A 80 -12.87 -1.13 20.10
CA TYR A 80 -12.76 -0.85 21.52
C TYR A 80 -13.00 0.64 21.81
#